data_AF-A0A838VP44-F1
#
_entry.id   AF-A0A838VP44-F1
#
_cell.length_a   1.000
_cell.length_b   1.000
_cell.length_c   1.000
_cell.angle_alpha   90.00
_cell.angle_beta   90.00
_cell.angle_gamma   90.00
#
_symmetry.space_group_name_H-M   'P 1'
#
loop_
_entity.id
_entity.type
_entity.pdbx_description
1 polymer ?
#
loop_
_entity_poly.entity_id
_entity_poly.type
_entity_poly.pdbx_seq_one_letter_code
_entity_poly.pdbx_strand_id
1 'polypeptide(L)'
;VIIVAIAALLFVNVSAEISQSQMSMAMSHMTHSVEKKDNSGIVQSQGMEARLLGDSDAIVGKAALFSVKVIDTKTNQPATDVLLNIKAIQTENDWVAFAYKGVPDTAGQLKWLSQFFDGAPHTLEVEVSPRTNGLRQFQPFFVKREIEVEGVAPPLSVRLITLTYLTGIVVIGLALGLGIQRGRRQPVRHTRVGRAF
;
A
#
# COMPACT_ATOMS: atom_id res chain seq x y z
N VAL A 1 18.18 -29.13 -14.31
CA VAL A 1 18.33 -27.83 -13.62
C VAL A 1 17.25 -26.83 -14.04
N ILE A 2 17.09 -26.51 -15.33
CA ILE A 2 16.09 -25.50 -15.78
C ILE A 2 14.63 -25.91 -15.49
N ILE A 3 14.26 -27.17 -15.74
CA ILE A 3 12.90 -27.67 -15.43
C ILE A 3 12.60 -27.58 -13.93
N VAL A 4 13.60 -27.84 -13.09
CA VAL A 4 13.50 -27.73 -11.63
C VAL A 4 13.34 -26.27 -11.21
N ALA A 5 14.03 -25.33 -11.86
CA ALA A 5 13.88 -23.89 -11.61
C ALA A 5 12.49 -23.39 -12.03
N ILE A 6 11.96 -23.82 -13.17
CA ILE A 6 10.60 -23.46 -13.62
C ILE A 6 9.55 -24.04 -12.66
N ALA A 7 9.69 -25.30 -12.25
CA ALA A 7 8.80 -25.91 -11.27
C ALA A 7 8.87 -25.21 -9.90
N ALA A 8 10.06 -24.81 -9.45
CA ALA A 8 10.24 -24.04 -8.22
C ALA A 8 9.59 -22.65 -8.32
N LEU A 9 9.72 -21.94 -9.46
CA LEU A 9 9.08 -20.64 -9.67
C LEU A 9 7.55 -20.74 -9.68
N LEU A 10 7.00 -21.80 -10.29
CA LEU A 10 5.56 -22.06 -10.27
C LEU A 10 5.09 -22.40 -8.85
N PHE A 11 5.84 -23.25 -8.13
CA PHE A 11 5.52 -23.60 -6.74
C PHE A 11 5.52 -22.37 -5.84
N VAL A 12 6.55 -21.51 -5.91
CA VAL A 12 6.61 -20.28 -5.11
C VAL A 12 5.46 -19.33 -5.45
N ASN A 13 5.11 -19.14 -6.72
CA ASN A 13 3.99 -18.26 -7.10
C ASN A 13 2.63 -18.80 -6.64
N VAL A 14 2.40 -20.11 -6.75
CA VAL A 14 1.14 -20.74 -6.31
C VAL A 14 1.05 -20.79 -4.79
N SER A 15 2.15 -21.14 -4.10
CA SER A 15 2.20 -21.15 -2.64
C SER A 15 2.06 -19.74 -2.04
N ALA A 16 2.59 -18.71 -2.69
CA ALA A 16 2.40 -17.32 -2.26
C ALA A 16 0.93 -16.88 -2.37
N GLU A 17 0.18 -17.31 -3.38
CA GLU A 17 -1.26 -17.04 -3.51
C GLU A 17 -2.09 -17.79 -2.46
N ILE A 18 -1.78 -19.06 -2.21
CA ILE A 18 -2.46 -19.85 -1.17
C ILE A 18 -2.15 -19.27 0.22
N SER A 19 -0.93 -18.76 0.42
CA SER A 19 -0.56 -18.01 1.62
C SER A 19 -1.33 -16.70 1.70
N GLN A 20 -1.44 -15.90 0.64
CA GLN A 20 -2.20 -14.62 0.65
C GLN A 20 -3.71 -14.82 0.81
N SER A 21 -4.27 -15.94 0.32
CA SER A 21 -5.69 -16.26 0.50
C SER A 21 -6.02 -16.87 1.87
N GLN A 22 -5.03 -17.39 2.60
CA GLN A 22 -5.17 -17.87 3.99
C GLN A 22 -4.59 -16.91 5.04
N MET A 23 -3.79 -15.92 4.62
CA MET A 23 -3.18 -14.91 5.46
C MET A 23 -3.46 -13.52 4.89
N SER A 24 -4.44 -12.86 5.50
CA SER A 24 -4.45 -11.43 5.75
C SER A 24 -3.28 -10.98 6.65
N MET A 25 -2.09 -11.59 6.54
CA MET A 25 -0.94 -11.29 7.40
C MET A 25 0.14 -10.61 6.56
N ALA A 26 0.22 -9.30 6.79
CA ALA A 26 1.37 -8.44 6.71
C ALA A 26 2.70 -9.12 6.33
N MET A 27 3.23 -8.75 5.16
CA MET A 27 4.68 -8.80 4.92
C MET A 27 5.33 -7.68 5.72
N SER A 28 5.47 -7.88 7.03
CA SER A 28 6.29 -7.04 7.91
C SER A 28 7.75 -7.47 7.77
N HIS A 29 8.49 -6.82 6.88
CA HIS A 29 9.93 -7.04 6.76
C HIS A 29 10.70 -5.73 6.84
N MET A 30 10.64 -5.08 8.00
CA MET A 30 11.76 -4.40 8.67
C MET A 30 11.26 -3.85 10.01
N THR A 31 11.44 -4.62 11.06
CA THR A 31 11.26 -4.17 12.44
C THR A 31 12.38 -3.20 12.81
N HIS A 32 12.19 -1.92 12.49
CA HIS A 32 12.70 -0.90 13.40
C HIS A 32 11.68 -0.73 14.51
N SER A 33 12.13 -1.02 15.74
CA SER A 33 11.42 -0.74 16.98
C SER A 33 11.25 0.76 17.12
N VAL A 34 10.27 1.32 16.41
CA VAL A 34 9.72 2.63 16.75
C VAL A 34 8.88 2.41 17.99
N GLU A 35 9.17 3.18 19.03
CA GLU A 35 8.38 3.27 20.24
C GLU A 35 6.90 3.20 19.91
N LYS A 36 6.14 2.46 20.72
CA LYS A 36 4.69 2.31 20.64
C LYS A 36 4.04 3.68 20.84
N LYS A 37 4.10 4.52 19.82
CA LYS A 37 3.48 5.82 19.73
C LYS A 37 1.99 5.53 19.84
N ASP A 38 1.36 6.14 20.82
CA ASP A 38 -0.05 5.94 21.11
C ASP A 38 -0.88 6.32 19.86
N ASN A 39 -1.15 5.32 19.02
CA ASN A 39 -1.84 5.47 17.75
C ASN A 39 -3.36 5.44 17.95
N SER A 40 -3.83 5.67 19.19
CA SER A 40 -5.25 5.71 19.52
C SER A 40 -6.01 6.79 18.78
N GLY A 41 -5.31 7.80 18.25
CA GLY A 41 -5.92 8.93 17.56
C GLY A 41 -6.80 9.76 18.49
N ILE A 42 -6.55 9.73 19.81
CA ILE A 42 -7.30 10.50 20.83
C ILE A 42 -6.34 11.45 21.51
N VAL A 43 -6.72 12.73 21.60
CA VAL A 43 -5.98 13.74 22.34
C VAL A 43 -6.95 14.57 23.16
N GLN A 44 -6.66 14.70 24.45
CA GLN A 44 -7.34 15.64 25.34
C GLN A 44 -6.43 16.84 25.61
N SER A 45 -6.93 18.05 25.40
CA SER A 45 -6.19 19.29 25.62
C SER A 45 -7.13 20.44 25.97
N GLN A 46 -6.77 21.21 27.01
CA GLN A 46 -7.41 22.49 27.36
C GLN A 46 -8.96 22.45 27.46
N GLY A 47 -9.52 21.35 27.97
CA GLY A 47 -10.97 21.18 28.09
C GLY A 47 -11.66 20.67 26.83
N MET A 48 -10.88 20.19 25.85
CA MET A 48 -11.36 19.60 24.60
C MET A 48 -10.81 18.18 24.46
N GLU A 49 -11.58 17.29 23.84
CA GLU A 49 -11.09 16.01 23.34
C GLU A 49 -11.31 15.96 21.83
N ALA A 50 -10.25 15.65 21.09
CA ALA A 50 -10.32 15.35 19.66
C ALA A 50 -10.03 13.86 19.44
N ARG A 51 -10.84 13.22 18.59
CA ARG A 51 -10.73 11.80 18.27
C ARG A 51 -10.81 11.58 16.77
N LEU A 52 -9.79 10.94 16.21
CA LEU A 52 -9.81 10.39 14.86
C LEU A 52 -10.58 9.06 14.86
N LEU A 53 -11.50 8.93 13.92
CA LEU A 53 -12.45 7.84 13.74
C LEU A 53 -12.47 7.41 12.27
N GLY A 54 -13.11 6.27 12.00
CA GLY A 54 -13.19 5.67 10.67
C GLY A 54 -12.16 4.56 10.51
N ASP A 55 -11.79 4.29 9.27
CA ASP A 55 -10.93 3.15 8.92
C ASP A 55 -9.57 3.23 9.63
N SER A 56 -9.02 2.08 10.01
CA SER A 56 -7.70 1.95 10.66
C SER A 56 -6.56 1.86 9.65
N ASP A 57 -6.89 1.44 8.44
CA ASP A 57 -6.01 1.07 7.34
C ASP A 57 -6.67 1.49 6.02
N ALA A 58 -5.88 1.53 4.95
CA ALA A 58 -6.38 1.82 3.62
C ALA A 58 -5.78 0.87 2.58
N ILE A 59 -6.43 0.79 1.42
CA ILE A 59 -5.95 -0.01 0.29
C ILE A 59 -5.72 0.93 -0.89
N VAL A 60 -4.60 0.77 -1.60
CA VAL A 60 -4.29 1.55 -2.80
C VAL A 60 -5.47 1.53 -3.78
N GLY A 61 -5.89 2.71 -4.21
CA GLY A 61 -6.97 2.87 -5.18
C GLY A 61 -8.39 2.72 -4.63
N LYS A 62 -8.57 2.44 -3.32
CA LYS A 62 -9.88 2.42 -2.66
C LYS A 62 -10.05 3.65 -1.76
N ALA A 63 -11.28 4.15 -1.68
CA ALA A 63 -11.63 5.22 -0.76
C ALA A 63 -11.73 4.67 0.66
N ALA A 64 -11.01 5.30 1.59
CA ALA A 64 -11.11 5.09 3.03
C ALA A 64 -11.91 6.26 3.65
N LEU A 65 -12.78 5.95 4.60
CA LEU A 65 -13.60 6.90 5.34
C LEU A 65 -12.91 7.27 6.64
N PHE A 66 -12.71 8.57 6.82
CA PHE A 66 -12.17 9.13 8.04
C PHE A 66 -13.09 10.19 8.62
N SER A 67 -12.98 10.37 9.94
CA SER A 67 -13.72 11.39 10.67
C SER A 67 -12.88 11.91 11.82
N VAL A 68 -13.04 13.18 12.15
CA VAL A 68 -12.55 13.74 13.40
C VAL A 68 -13.76 14.21 14.20
N LYS A 69 -13.84 13.79 15.46
CA LYS A 69 -14.85 14.23 16.42
C LYS A 69 -14.19 15.09 17.48
N VAL A 70 -14.77 16.25 17.76
CA VAL A 70 -14.31 17.14 18.82
C VAL A 70 -15.43 17.37 19.83
N ILE A 71 -15.13 17.16 21.10
CA ILE A 71 -16.05 17.40 22.22
C ILE A 71 -15.40 18.34 23.24
N ASP A 72 -16.24 19.11 23.92
CA ASP A 72 -15.88 19.88 25.09
C ASP A 72 -16.00 18.98 26.33
N THR A 73 -14.90 18.77 27.05
CA THR A 73 -14.85 17.82 28.18
C THR A 73 -15.52 18.34 29.45
N LYS A 74 -15.79 19.65 29.53
CA LYS A 74 -16.51 20.23 30.68
C LYS A 74 -18.01 20.04 30.53
N THR A 75 -18.52 20.26 29.32
CA THR A 75 -19.96 20.20 29.04
C THR A 75 -20.39 18.85 28.47
N ASN A 76 -19.44 18.01 28.05
CA ASN A 76 -19.65 16.80 27.25
C ASN A 76 -20.49 17.04 25.98
N GLN A 77 -20.50 18.28 25.48
CA GLN A 77 -21.22 18.65 24.26
C GLN A 77 -20.28 18.67 23.04
N PRO A 78 -20.81 18.46 21.83
CA PRO A 78 -20.04 18.62 20.61
C PRO A 78 -19.45 20.03 20.47
N ALA A 79 -18.19 20.11 20.05
CA ALA A 79 -17.56 21.37 19.75
C ALA A 79 -17.74 21.68 18.26
N THR A 80 -18.59 22.66 17.95
CA THR A 80 -18.95 23.04 16.58
C THR A 80 -18.33 24.36 16.15
N ASP A 81 -17.77 25.13 17.08
CA ASP A 81 -17.14 26.44 16.89
C ASP A 81 -15.61 26.36 16.80
N VAL A 82 -15.09 25.23 16.34
CA VAL A 82 -13.65 24.99 16.12
C VAL A 82 -13.33 24.91 14.64
N LEU A 83 -12.08 25.18 14.31
CA LEU A 83 -11.53 25.09 12.97
C LEU A 83 -10.61 23.87 12.92
N LEU A 84 -10.85 23.00 11.94
CA LEU A 84 -10.13 21.76 11.72
C LEU A 84 -9.27 21.91 10.47
N ASN A 85 -7.96 21.66 10.61
CA ASN A 85 -7.03 21.62 9.50
C ASN A 85 -6.45 20.20 9.41
N ILE A 86 -6.94 19.45 8.43
CA ILE A 86 -6.71 18.03 8.24
C ILE A 86 -5.64 17.87 7.17
N LYS A 87 -4.66 17.01 7.44
CA LYS A 87 -3.63 16.62 6.49
C LYS A 87 -3.43 15.11 6.49
N ALA A 88 -3.15 14.55 5.32
CA ALA A 88 -2.53 13.24 5.20
C ALA A 88 -1.10 13.45 4.69
N ILE A 89 -0.13 12.97 5.46
CA ILE A 89 1.29 13.19 5.23
C ILE A 89 1.94 11.83 5.03
N GLN A 90 2.61 11.61 3.90
CA GLN A 90 3.38 10.41 3.63
C GLN A 90 4.59 10.36 4.59
N THR A 91 4.77 9.24 5.27
CA THR A 91 5.74 9.14 6.38
C THR A 91 7.20 9.05 5.90
N GLU A 92 7.44 8.67 4.64
CA GLU A 92 8.80 8.47 4.11
C GLU A 92 9.54 9.78 3.77
N ASN A 93 8.81 10.81 3.35
CA ASN A 93 9.39 12.05 2.82
C ASN A 93 8.63 13.32 3.24
N ASP A 94 7.70 13.19 4.19
CA ASP A 94 6.82 14.26 4.68
C ASP A 94 5.96 14.92 3.58
N TRP A 95 5.69 14.22 2.48
CA TRP A 95 4.86 14.74 1.40
C TRP A 95 3.39 14.84 1.83
N VAL A 96 2.79 16.03 1.68
CA VAL A 96 1.37 16.26 2.00
C VAL A 96 0.51 15.81 0.83
N ALA A 97 -0.02 14.58 0.93
CA ALA A 97 -0.89 13.97 -0.08
C ALA A 97 -2.32 14.57 -0.08
N PHE A 98 -2.78 15.04 1.08
CA PHE A 98 -4.10 15.64 1.24
C PHE A 98 -4.05 16.77 2.28
N ALA A 99 -4.77 17.86 2.01
CA ALA A 99 -4.99 18.94 2.97
C ALA A 99 -6.40 19.52 2.82
N TYR A 100 -7.12 19.66 3.92
CA TYR A 100 -8.45 20.26 3.94
C TYR A 100 -8.68 21.06 5.22
N LYS A 101 -9.35 22.20 5.09
CA LYS A 101 -9.68 23.08 6.21
C LYS A 101 -11.18 23.28 6.27
N GLY A 102 -11.78 23.01 7.43
CA GLY A 102 -13.23 23.10 7.61
C GLY A 102 -13.66 23.27 9.05
N VAL A 103 -14.98 23.26 9.25
CA VAL A 103 -15.61 23.30 10.57
C VAL A 103 -16.41 22.00 10.78
N PRO A 104 -16.54 21.52 12.02
CA PRO A 104 -17.36 20.36 12.31
C PRO A 104 -18.86 20.61 12.06
N ASP A 105 -19.60 19.52 11.87
CA ASP A 105 -21.06 19.48 11.81
C ASP A 105 -21.71 19.68 13.19
N THR A 106 -23.04 19.58 13.27
CA THR A 106 -23.79 19.73 14.52
C THR A 106 -23.48 18.64 15.56
N ALA A 107 -22.91 17.51 15.15
CA ALA A 107 -22.44 16.44 16.01
C ALA A 107 -20.96 16.60 16.43
N GLY A 108 -20.34 17.75 16.08
CA GLY A 108 -18.93 18.03 16.35
C GLY A 108 -17.99 17.17 15.52
N GLN A 109 -18.45 16.70 14.35
CA GLN A 109 -17.70 15.82 13.47
C GLN A 109 -17.40 16.44 12.12
N LEU A 110 -16.25 16.10 11.54
CA LEU A 110 -15.95 16.37 10.15
C LEU A 110 -15.51 15.06 9.50
N LYS A 111 -16.31 14.60 8.53
CA LYS A 111 -16.08 13.35 7.80
C LYS A 111 -15.53 13.65 6.41
N TRP A 112 -14.58 12.83 5.96
CA TRP A 112 -14.04 12.91 4.62
C TRP A 112 -13.68 11.53 4.08
N LEU A 113 -13.61 11.42 2.76
CA LEU A 113 -13.06 10.26 2.07
C LEU A 113 -11.67 10.62 1.57
N SER A 114 -10.74 9.68 1.70
CA SER A 114 -9.40 9.80 1.13
C SER A 114 -9.08 8.55 0.34
N GLN A 115 -8.45 8.72 -0.81
CA GLN A 115 -7.93 7.62 -1.61
C GLN A 115 -6.42 7.78 -1.71
N PHE A 116 -5.70 6.69 -1.45
CA PHE A 116 -4.25 6.64 -1.53
C PHE A 116 -3.83 5.97 -2.84
N PHE A 117 -2.75 6.45 -3.45
CA PHE A 117 -2.31 6.01 -4.78
C PHE A 117 -0.99 5.22 -4.75
N ASP A 118 -0.41 5.07 -3.57
CA ASP A 118 0.81 4.32 -3.29
C ASP A 118 0.66 3.50 -2.01
N GLY A 119 1.47 2.47 -1.85
CA GLY A 119 1.44 1.60 -0.66
C GLY A 119 2.27 2.14 0.52
N ALA A 120 2.57 3.45 0.54
CA ALA A 120 3.38 4.05 1.58
C ALA A 120 2.52 4.39 2.82
N PRO A 121 3.05 4.23 4.03
CA PRO A 121 2.33 4.60 5.25
C PRO A 121 2.13 6.11 5.34
N HIS A 122 0.96 6.53 5.80
CA HIS A 122 0.59 7.95 5.95
C HIS A 122 0.25 8.29 7.40
N THR A 123 0.63 9.48 7.85
CA THR A 123 0.12 10.08 9.08
C THR A 123 -1.06 11.00 8.77
N LEU A 124 -2.23 10.69 9.31
CA LEU A 124 -3.33 11.63 9.42
C LEU A 124 -3.03 12.59 10.58
N GLU A 125 -2.93 13.87 10.27
CA GLU A 125 -2.73 14.94 11.24
C GLU A 125 -3.92 15.88 11.17
N VAL A 126 -4.55 16.16 12.31
CA VAL A 126 -5.59 17.17 12.41
C VAL A 126 -5.21 18.18 13.46
N GLU A 127 -5.06 19.41 13.03
CA GLU A 127 -4.93 20.57 13.91
C GLU A 127 -6.33 21.08 14.27
N VAL A 128 -6.60 21.16 15.57
CA VAL A 128 -7.82 21.75 16.12
C VAL A 128 -7.46 23.12 16.65
N SER A 129 -8.10 24.15 16.11
CA SER A 129 -7.82 25.56 16.44
C SER A 129 -9.11 26.31 16.77
N PRO A 130 -9.05 27.34 17.64
CA PRO A 130 -10.21 28.18 17.92
C PRO A 130 -10.58 28.99 16.68
N ARG A 131 -11.88 29.23 16.48
CA ARG A 131 -12.33 30.16 15.46
C ARG A 131 -12.04 31.60 15.92
N THR A 132 -11.67 32.48 14.98
CA THR A 132 -11.60 33.92 15.25
C THR A 132 -12.98 34.41 15.72
N ASN A 133 -13.03 34.98 16.93
CA ASN A 133 -14.26 35.37 17.64
C ASN A 133 -15.20 34.21 18.05
N GLY A 134 -14.68 32.98 18.15
CA GLY A 134 -15.40 31.85 18.73
C GLY A 134 -15.65 32.04 20.23
N LEU A 135 -16.69 31.38 20.74
CA LEU A 135 -17.03 31.37 22.18
C LEU A 135 -15.89 30.75 23.00
N ARG A 136 -15.22 29.76 22.42
CA ARG A 136 -14.08 29.07 23.02
C ARG A 136 -12.77 29.64 22.48
N GLN A 137 -11.85 29.93 23.40
CA GLN A 137 -10.48 30.32 23.10
C GLN A 137 -9.53 29.34 23.78
N PHE A 138 -8.64 28.73 23.00
CA PHE A 138 -7.66 27.74 23.44
C PHE A 138 -6.47 27.75 22.47
N GLN A 139 -5.31 27.22 22.86
CA GLN A 139 -4.19 27.11 21.93
C GLN A 139 -4.42 25.94 20.97
N PRO A 140 -4.09 26.10 19.68
CA PRO A 140 -4.17 25.00 18.72
C PRO A 140 -3.43 23.76 19.20
N PHE A 141 -4.01 22.58 18.95
CA PHE A 141 -3.39 21.30 19.28
C PHE A 141 -3.61 20.30 18.15
N PHE A 142 -2.78 19.26 18.12
CA PHE A 142 -2.77 18.26 17.05
C PHE A 142 -3.25 16.92 17.58
N VAL A 143 -4.06 16.23 16.78
CA VAL A 143 -4.33 14.80 16.90
C VAL A 143 -3.73 14.10 15.69
N LYS A 144 -2.97 13.03 15.93
CA LYS A 144 -2.29 12.28 14.87
C LYS A 144 -2.66 10.80 14.93
N ARG A 145 -2.78 10.16 13.77
CA ARG A 145 -2.94 8.72 13.64
C ARG A 145 -2.24 8.25 12.37
N GLU A 146 -1.35 7.28 12.51
CA GLU A 146 -0.71 6.59 11.39
C GLU A 146 -1.68 5.58 10.78
N ILE A 147 -1.71 5.56 9.45
CA ILE A 147 -2.53 4.70 8.60
C ILE A 147 -1.59 3.93 7.69
N GLU A 148 -1.63 2.60 7.82
CA GLU A 148 -0.98 1.71 6.88
C GLU A 148 -1.79 1.66 5.59
N VAL A 149 -1.09 1.70 4.44
CA VAL A 149 -1.72 1.61 3.13
C VAL A 149 -1.26 0.33 2.45
N GLU A 150 -2.18 -0.63 2.30
CA GLU A 150 -1.90 -1.89 1.63
C GLU A 150 -1.83 -1.72 0.11
N GLY A 151 -0.69 -2.10 -0.47
CA GLY A 151 -0.51 -2.14 -1.93
C GLY A 151 -1.38 -3.21 -2.58
N VAL A 152 -2.00 -2.88 -3.72
CA VAL A 152 -2.75 -3.86 -4.51
C VAL A 152 -1.78 -4.69 -5.35
N ALA A 153 -1.72 -5.98 -5.04
CA ALA A 153 -0.88 -6.92 -5.73
C ALA A 153 -1.48 -7.27 -7.13
N PRO A 154 -0.66 -7.45 -8.19
CA PRO A 154 -1.18 -7.82 -9.51
C PRO A 154 -1.92 -9.17 -9.45
N PRO A 155 -3.04 -9.35 -10.18
CA PRO A 155 -3.77 -10.61 -10.21
C PRO A 155 -2.89 -11.79 -10.65
N LEU A 156 -3.15 -12.98 -10.09
CA LEU A 156 -2.37 -14.18 -10.39
C LEU A 156 -2.30 -14.50 -11.89
N SER A 157 -3.39 -14.28 -12.63
CA SER A 157 -3.42 -14.47 -14.09
C SER A 157 -2.38 -13.61 -14.80
N VAL A 158 -2.25 -12.33 -14.42
CA VAL A 158 -1.25 -11.41 -14.96
C VAL A 158 0.16 -11.87 -14.62
N ARG A 159 0.38 -12.32 -13.38
CA ARG A 159 1.68 -12.88 -12.96
C ARG A 159 2.07 -14.12 -13.77
N LEU A 160 1.13 -15.06 -13.98
CA LEU A 160 1.35 -16.27 -14.76
C LEU A 160 1.60 -15.98 -16.25
N ILE A 161 0.83 -15.07 -16.85
CA ILE A 161 1.05 -14.64 -18.24
C ILE A 161 2.45 -14.07 -18.40
N THR A 162 2.86 -13.18 -17.48
CA THR A 162 4.19 -12.57 -17.48
C THR A 162 5.29 -13.61 -17.31
N LEU A 163 5.14 -14.55 -16.37
CA LEU A 163 6.07 -15.66 -16.17
C LEU A 163 6.18 -16.53 -17.43
N THR A 164 5.06 -16.77 -18.11
CA THR A 164 5.01 -17.56 -19.35
C THR A 164 5.77 -16.86 -20.47
N TYR A 165 5.62 -15.54 -20.63
CA TYR A 165 6.40 -14.77 -21.61
C TYR A 165 7.91 -14.84 -21.31
N LEU A 166 8.31 -14.60 -20.05
CA LEU A 166 9.71 -14.63 -19.65
C LEU A 166 10.35 -16.01 -19.83
N THR A 167 9.66 -17.07 -19.41
CA THR A 167 10.15 -18.45 -19.55
C THR A 167 10.11 -18.93 -21.01
N GLY A 168 9.07 -18.55 -21.77
CA GLY A 168 8.91 -18.90 -23.17
C GLY A 168 10.06 -18.42 -24.05
N ILE A 169 10.51 -17.16 -23.89
CA ILE A 169 11.65 -16.62 -24.64
C ILE A 169 12.92 -17.45 -24.37
N VAL A 170 13.17 -17.80 -23.10
CA VAL A 170 14.34 -18.62 -22.72
C VAL A 170 14.27 -20.02 -23.33
N VAL A 171 13.09 -20.66 -23.26
CA VAL A 171 12.88 -22.01 -23.81
C VAL A 171 13.05 -22.02 -25.33
N ILE A 172 12.49 -21.03 -26.04
CA ILE A 172 12.63 -20.90 -27.50
C ILE A 172 14.10 -20.68 -27.89
N GLY A 173 14.79 -19.75 -27.23
CA GLY A 173 16.20 -19.48 -27.50
C GLY A 173 17.08 -20.72 -27.30
N LEU A 174 16.81 -21.48 -26.23
CA LEU A 174 17.53 -22.71 -25.93
C LEU A 174 17.22 -23.83 -26.94
N ALA A 175 15.97 -23.98 -27.35
CA ALA A 175 15.57 -24.95 -28.38
C ALA A 175 16.25 -24.67 -29.74
N LEU A 176 16.27 -23.41 -30.16
CA LEU A 176 16.96 -22.97 -31.38
C LEU A 176 18.48 -23.20 -31.27
N GLY A 177 19.10 -22.83 -30.14
CA GLY A 177 20.52 -23.03 -29.91
C GLY A 177 20.93 -24.51 -29.96
N LEU A 178 20.16 -25.39 -29.31
CA LEU A 178 20.38 -26.84 -29.38
C LEU A 178 20.12 -27.40 -30.78
N GLY A 179 19.12 -26.89 -31.50
CA GLY A 179 18.83 -27.27 -32.89
C GLY A 179 20.01 -26.97 -33.82
N ILE A 180 20.57 -25.75 -33.74
CA ILE A 180 21.74 -25.34 -34.51
C ILE A 180 22.97 -26.18 -34.14
N GLN A 181 23.20 -26.42 -32.84
CA GLN A 181 24.33 -27.23 -32.38
C GLN A 181 24.26 -28.69 -32.90
N ARG A 182 23.06 -29.28 -32.93
CA ARG A 182 22.85 -30.63 -33.47
C ARG A 182 23.06 -30.67 -34.98
N GLY A 183 22.61 -29.65 -35.72
CA GLY A 183 22.85 -29.55 -37.17
C GLY A 183 24.34 -29.45 -37.52
N ARG A 184 25.13 -28.72 -36.73
CA ARG A 184 26.60 -28.63 -36.92
C ARG A 184 27.37 -29.90 -36.58
N ARG A 185 26.76 -30.84 -35.83
CA ARG A 185 27.37 -32.11 -35.42
C ARG A 185 26.97 -33.31 -36.28
N GLN A 186 26.13 -33.12 -37.30
CA GLN A 186 25.92 -34.17 -38.31
C GLN A 186 27.14 -34.22 -39.24
N PRO A 187 27.85 -35.36 -39.34
CA PRO A 187 28.98 -35.47 -40.26
C PRO A 187 28.44 -35.39 -41.70
N VAL A 188 29.05 -34.53 -42.50
CA VAL A 188 28.85 -34.51 -43.96
C VAL A 188 29.09 -35.92 -44.48
N ARG A 189 28.01 -36.60 -44.88
CA ARG A 189 28.09 -37.91 -45.52
C ARG A 189 28.76 -37.66 -46.88
N HIS A 190 30.06 -37.95 -46.99
CA HIS A 190 30.76 -37.93 -48.26
C HIS A 190 30.05 -38.88 -49.24
N THR A 191 29.27 -38.31 -50.16
CA THR A 191 28.76 -39.03 -51.32
C THR A 191 29.96 -39.39 -52.18
N ARG A 192 30.43 -40.63 -52.06
CA ARG A 192 31.44 -41.20 -52.94
C ARG A 192 30.82 -41.36 -54.32
N VAL A 193 31.04 -40.40 -55.21
CA VAL A 193 30.76 -40.56 -56.65
C VAL A 193 31.76 -41.59 -57.16
N GLY A 194 31.28 -42.82 -57.33
CA GLY A 194 32.02 -43.87 -58.03
C GLY A 194 32.10 -43.51 -59.51
N ARG A 195 33.30 -43.10 -59.95
CA ARG A 195 33.71 -43.24 -61.35
C ARG A 195 34.19 -44.67 -61.52
N ALA A 196 33.50 -45.43 -62.38
CA ALA A 196 34.01 -46.68 -62.91
C ALA A 196 33.64 -46.73 -64.41
N PHE A 197 34.70 -46.71 -65.21
CA PHE A 197 34.83 -46.97 -66.65
C PHE A 197 34.31 -45.89 -67.62
#